data_AF-A0A7I8L530-F1
#
_entry.id   AF-A0A7I8L530-F1
#
_cell.length_a   1.000
_cell.length_b   1.000
_cell.length_c   1.000
_cell.angle_alpha   90.00
_cell.angle_beta   90.00
_cell.angle_gamma   90.00
#
_symmetry.space_group_name_H-M   'P 1'
#
loop_
_entity.id
_entity.type
_entity.pdbx_description
1 polymer ?
#
loop_
_entity_poly.entity_id
_entity_poly.type
_entity_poly.pdbx_seq_one_letter_code
_entity_poly.pdbx_strand_id
1 'polypeptide(L)'
;MASLSTTFVASQTFLGSTAGRRLPVLRPKATFSTSIRAVSGGIACTRNGRRRFMVPAASRHLIGSVTKTEGLRFAVVVARFNEIVTRLLLEGALETFTRYSVKEEDVDVVWVPGSFEIPLVAQQLGNSGRYNAILCIGAVVRGETTHYDAVANSSASGVLSASLNSGVPCILGILTCEDMDQALNRAGGKSGNKGAEAALTAIEMASLFEHHLKG
;
A
#
# COMPACT_ATOMS: atom_id res chain seq x y z
N MET A 1 -31.67 55.69 -0.41
CA MET A 1 -32.57 56.31 0.59
C MET A 1 -33.87 55.52 0.59
N ALA A 2 -34.45 55.28 1.78
CA ALA A 2 -35.59 54.42 2.12
C ALA A 2 -35.27 52.91 2.22
N SER A 3 -35.63 52.16 3.26
CA SER A 3 -36.26 52.46 4.55
C SER A 3 -36.04 51.29 5.52
N LEU A 4 -35.86 51.62 6.81
CA LEU A 4 -35.73 50.75 7.98
C LEU A 4 -37.08 50.20 8.47
N SER A 5 -37.08 49.02 9.13
CA SER A 5 -37.83 48.64 10.36
C SER A 5 -37.59 47.13 10.65
N THR A 6 -36.83 46.66 11.66
CA THR A 6 -37.09 46.52 13.13
C THR A 6 -38.39 45.72 13.40
N THR A 7 -38.50 44.61 14.17
CA THR A 7 -38.23 44.30 15.62
C THR A 7 -38.75 42.84 15.85
N PHE A 8 -38.01 41.85 16.38
CA PHE A 8 -37.79 41.40 17.79
C PHE A 8 -38.83 40.40 18.42
N VAL A 9 -38.28 39.27 18.95
CA VAL A 9 -38.61 38.47 20.16
C VAL A 9 -39.80 37.48 20.23
N ALA A 10 -39.53 36.19 20.56
CA ALA A 10 -39.66 35.53 21.89
C ALA A 10 -39.63 33.99 21.72
N SER A 11 -38.71 33.24 22.34
CA SER A 11 -38.86 32.57 23.67
C SER A 11 -39.96 31.51 23.75
N GLN A 12 -39.57 30.24 23.94
CA GLN A 12 -40.15 29.40 25.01
C GLN A 12 -39.32 28.11 25.22
N THR A 13 -38.68 28.04 26.38
CA THR A 13 -38.28 26.83 27.10
C THR A 13 -39.49 26.23 27.83
N PHE A 14 -39.61 24.90 27.89
CA PHE A 14 -40.38 24.25 28.96
C PHE A 14 -39.73 22.95 29.45
N LEU A 15 -39.76 22.81 30.77
CA LEU A 15 -39.10 21.81 31.63
C LEU A 15 -39.92 20.52 31.82
N GLY A 16 -39.21 19.47 32.26
CA GLY A 16 -39.67 18.49 33.26
C GLY A 16 -39.81 17.05 32.72
N SER A 17 -39.60 15.97 33.47
CA SER A 17 -39.10 15.73 34.83
C SER A 17 -38.99 14.20 35.03
N THR A 18 -37.94 13.74 35.73
CA THR A 18 -37.85 12.56 36.64
C THR A 18 -38.32 11.16 36.21
N ALA A 19 -37.40 10.18 36.27
CA ALA A 19 -37.51 9.00 37.16
C ALA A 19 -36.24 8.13 37.09
N GLY A 20 -35.64 7.86 38.25
CA GLY A 20 -34.41 7.07 38.38
C GLY A 20 -34.64 5.56 38.32
N ARG A 21 -33.60 4.84 37.85
CA ARG A 21 -33.36 3.43 38.19
C ARG A 21 -31.89 3.25 38.51
N ARG A 22 -31.59 3.04 39.80
CA ARG A 22 -30.30 2.53 40.27
C ARG A 22 -30.29 1.01 40.06
N LEU A 23 -29.29 0.50 39.36
CA LEU A 23 -29.00 -0.94 39.29
C LEU A 23 -28.07 -1.33 40.46
N PRO A 24 -28.24 -2.51 41.07
CA PRO A 24 -27.47 -2.91 42.25
C PRO A 24 -26.06 -3.38 41.88
N VAL A 25 -25.09 -2.92 42.66
CA VAL A 25 -23.69 -3.37 42.64
C VAL A 25 -23.62 -4.71 43.40
N LEU A 26 -23.44 -5.81 42.67
CA LEU A 26 -23.15 -7.13 43.25
C LEU A 26 -21.66 -7.19 43.64
N ARG A 27 -21.40 -7.36 44.94
CA ARG A 27 -20.08 -7.72 45.49
C ARG A 27 -20.00 -9.25 45.63
N PRO A 28 -18.97 -9.93 45.10
CA PRO A 28 -18.61 -11.26 45.57
C PRO A 28 -17.71 -11.14 46.80
N LYS A 29 -18.16 -11.70 47.93
CA LYS A 29 -17.29 -12.17 49.01
C LYS A 29 -16.73 -13.53 48.59
N ALA A 30 -15.42 -13.65 48.49
CA ALA A 30 -14.75 -14.95 48.52
C ALA A 30 -13.37 -14.79 49.15
N THR A 31 -13.28 -15.22 50.40
CA THR A 31 -12.04 -15.42 51.14
C THR A 31 -11.48 -16.76 50.71
N PHE A 32 -10.29 -16.79 50.10
CA PHE A 32 -9.51 -18.02 49.98
C PHE A 32 -8.07 -17.70 50.37
N SER A 33 -7.73 -18.16 51.57
CA SER A 33 -6.36 -18.27 52.05
C SER A 33 -5.78 -19.55 51.46
N THR A 34 -4.66 -19.46 50.74
CA THR A 34 -3.68 -20.53 50.68
C THR A 34 -2.33 -19.97 50.22
N SER A 35 -1.33 -20.28 51.03
CA SER A 35 0.05 -19.82 50.99
C SER A 35 0.80 -20.35 49.77
N ILE A 36 1.18 -19.46 48.85
CA ILE A 36 2.16 -19.76 47.80
C ILE A 36 3.54 -19.50 48.37
N ARG A 37 4.33 -20.58 48.51
CA ARG A 37 5.77 -20.53 48.78
C ARG A 37 6.46 -19.71 47.68
N ALA A 38 7.23 -18.73 48.11
CA ALA A 38 8.17 -18.00 47.28
C ALA A 38 9.18 -18.97 46.66
N VAL A 39 9.24 -19.01 45.33
CA VAL A 39 10.47 -19.35 44.63
C VAL A 39 11.07 -18.02 44.19
N SER A 40 12.12 -17.64 44.92
CA SER A 40 12.98 -16.51 44.65
C SER A 40 13.69 -16.68 43.30
N GLY A 41 13.33 -15.85 42.34
CA GLY A 41 14.05 -15.62 41.09
C GLY A 41 13.74 -14.20 40.62
N GLY A 42 14.56 -13.26 41.06
CA GLY A 42 14.34 -11.81 40.95
C GLY A 42 14.15 -11.29 39.52
N ILE A 43 13.27 -10.30 39.45
CA ILE A 43 12.80 -9.53 38.30
C ILE A 43 13.90 -8.59 37.76
N ALA A 44 13.99 -8.45 36.44
CA ALA A 44 14.44 -7.20 35.82
C ALA A 44 13.40 -6.76 34.78
N CYS A 45 12.48 -5.90 35.24
CA CYS A 45 11.56 -5.17 34.39
C CYS A 45 12.30 -3.95 33.85
N THR A 46 12.51 -3.86 32.53
CA THR A 46 12.64 -2.55 31.88
C THR A 46 11.91 -2.53 30.53
N ARG A 47 10.87 -1.67 30.51
CA ARG A 47 10.33 -0.87 29.39
C ARG A 47 10.67 -1.34 27.97
N ASN A 48 9.71 -1.99 27.33
CA ASN A 48 8.84 -1.39 26.30
C ASN A 48 8.14 -2.55 25.57
N GLY A 49 6.81 -2.55 25.53
CA GLY A 49 5.96 -3.67 25.10
C GLY A 49 6.00 -3.98 23.61
N ARG A 50 7.17 -4.25 23.02
CA ARG A 50 7.28 -4.90 21.71
C ARG A 50 7.37 -6.40 21.94
N ARG A 51 6.23 -7.10 21.87
CA ARG A 51 6.22 -8.55 21.70
C ARG A 51 7.08 -8.85 20.46
N ARG A 52 8.26 -9.47 20.64
CA ARG A 52 9.01 -10.06 19.53
C ARG A 52 8.04 -10.98 18.80
N PHE A 53 7.85 -10.75 17.51
CA PHE A 53 7.10 -11.68 16.67
C PHE A 53 7.85 -13.00 16.68
N MET A 54 7.49 -13.89 17.59
CA MET A 54 8.15 -15.17 17.77
C MET A 54 7.47 -16.15 16.82
N VAL A 55 8.12 -16.33 15.69
CA VAL A 55 7.75 -17.31 14.69
C VAL A 55 7.95 -18.73 15.27
N PRO A 56 6.99 -19.66 15.10
CA PRO A 56 7.15 -21.05 15.52
C PRO A 56 8.36 -21.70 14.82
N ALA A 57 9.20 -22.42 15.55
CA ALA A 57 10.41 -23.05 15.01
C ALA A 57 10.17 -24.07 13.87
N ALA A 58 8.91 -24.49 13.65
CA ALA A 58 8.52 -25.48 12.66
C ALA A 58 8.10 -24.90 11.30
N SER A 59 7.87 -23.59 11.17
CA SER A 59 7.47 -22.99 9.88
C SER A 59 8.69 -22.62 9.03
N ARG A 60 8.67 -22.96 7.74
CA ARG A 60 9.69 -22.54 6.76
C ARG A 60 9.31 -21.16 6.21
N HIS A 61 10.20 -20.18 6.36
CA HIS A 61 9.98 -18.81 5.90
C HIS A 61 10.71 -18.60 4.57
N LEU A 62 9.96 -18.29 3.53
CA LEU A 62 10.48 -17.95 2.21
C LEU A 62 10.32 -16.43 2.03
N ILE A 63 11.43 -15.74 1.81
CA ILE A 63 11.46 -14.29 1.67
C ILE A 63 12.31 -13.98 0.44
N GLY A 64 11.86 -13.05 -0.39
CA GLY A 64 12.64 -12.56 -1.51
C GLY A 64 13.91 -11.85 -1.03
N SER A 65 14.92 -11.81 -1.89
CA SER A 65 16.14 -11.06 -1.61
C SER A 65 16.22 -9.86 -2.53
N VAL A 66 16.52 -8.69 -1.95
CA VAL A 66 16.79 -7.46 -2.73
C VAL A 66 18.24 -7.37 -3.21
N THR A 67 19.12 -8.26 -2.75
CA THR A 67 20.55 -8.29 -3.12
C THR A 67 20.89 -9.33 -4.17
N LYS A 68 20.01 -10.29 -4.43
CA LYS A 68 20.20 -11.34 -5.43
C LYS A 68 19.45 -10.99 -6.72
N THR A 69 20.03 -10.08 -7.50
CA THR A 69 19.43 -9.52 -8.72
C THR A 69 20.01 -10.09 -10.01
N GLU A 70 21.11 -10.84 -9.92
CA GLU A 70 21.80 -11.43 -11.07
C GLU A 70 20.87 -12.36 -11.88
N GLY A 71 20.76 -12.11 -13.19
CA GLY A 71 19.92 -12.88 -14.10
C GLY A 71 18.43 -12.60 -14.01
N LEU A 72 17.98 -11.68 -13.14
CA LEU A 72 16.58 -11.24 -13.10
C LEU A 72 16.35 -10.16 -14.15
N ARG A 73 15.33 -10.37 -14.99
CA ARG A 73 14.93 -9.45 -16.06
C ARG A 73 13.57 -8.83 -15.75
N PHE A 74 13.45 -7.53 -15.99
CA PHE A 74 12.28 -6.75 -15.65
C PHE A 74 11.70 -6.05 -16.88
N ALA A 75 10.40 -5.85 -16.87
CA ALA A 75 9.75 -4.92 -17.78
C ALA A 75 9.06 -3.81 -16.98
N VAL A 76 9.10 -2.58 -17.48
CA VAL A 76 8.37 -1.44 -16.92
C VAL A 76 7.36 -0.97 -17.95
N VAL A 77 6.07 -1.08 -17.65
CA VAL A 77 5.00 -0.54 -18.49
C VAL A 77 4.57 0.81 -17.94
N VAL A 78 4.72 1.87 -18.72
CA VAL A 78 4.51 3.25 -18.26
C VAL A 78 3.43 3.93 -19.08
N ALA A 79 2.42 4.48 -18.41
CA ALA A 79 1.44 5.36 -19.05
C ALA A 79 2.04 6.73 -19.36
N ARG A 80 1.80 7.22 -20.59
CA ARG A 80 2.14 8.59 -21.00
C ARG A 80 1.19 9.64 -20.42
N PHE A 81 -0.06 9.28 -20.15
CA PHE A 81 -0.99 10.19 -19.50
C PHE A 81 -0.48 10.58 -18.09
N ASN A 82 -0.54 11.87 -17.76
CA ASN A 82 0.11 12.46 -16.57
C ASN A 82 1.65 12.30 -16.54
N GLU A 83 2.32 12.49 -17.68
CA GLU A 83 3.77 12.33 -17.83
C GLU A 83 4.61 13.09 -16.79
N ILE A 84 4.18 14.28 -16.39
CA ILE A 84 4.85 15.06 -15.33
C ILE A 84 4.98 14.30 -14.00
N VAL A 85 4.13 13.31 -13.75
CA VAL A 85 4.18 12.39 -12.60
C VAL A 85 4.80 11.07 -13.01
N THR A 86 4.32 10.43 -14.08
CA THR A 86 4.74 9.06 -14.44
C THR A 86 6.21 8.99 -14.83
N ARG A 87 6.78 10.05 -15.41
CA ARG A 87 8.21 10.14 -15.70
C ARG A 87 9.05 10.16 -14.42
N LEU A 88 8.63 10.90 -13.40
CA LEU A 88 9.31 10.93 -12.09
C LEU A 88 9.22 9.58 -11.36
N LEU A 89 8.11 8.87 -11.52
CA LEU A 89 7.97 7.50 -11.00
C LEU A 89 8.91 6.54 -11.74
N LEU A 90 8.97 6.63 -13.08
CA LEU A 90 9.89 5.83 -13.87
C LEU A 90 11.36 6.10 -13.50
N GLU A 91 11.75 7.37 -13.41
CA GLU A 91 13.10 7.77 -13.00
C GLU A 91 13.46 7.16 -11.63
N GLY A 92 12.56 7.27 -10.64
CA GLY A 92 12.78 6.66 -9.31
C GLY A 92 12.84 5.12 -9.35
N ALA A 93 12.07 4.48 -10.23
CA ALA A 93 12.13 3.03 -10.43
C ALA A 93 13.47 2.60 -11.03
N LEU A 94 13.92 3.26 -12.09
CA LEU A 94 15.19 2.97 -12.76
C LEU A 94 16.38 3.21 -11.82
N GLU A 95 16.39 4.34 -11.09
CA GLU A 95 17.43 4.61 -10.09
C GLU A 95 17.47 3.50 -9.01
N THR A 96 16.31 3.00 -8.61
CA THR A 96 16.22 1.90 -7.65
C THR A 96 16.78 0.60 -8.23
N PHE A 97 16.42 0.25 -9.47
CA PHE A 97 17.00 -0.92 -10.15
C PHE A 97 18.52 -0.85 -10.18
N THR A 98 19.09 0.29 -10.61
CA THR A 98 20.54 0.51 -10.63
C THR A 98 21.16 0.40 -9.24
N ARG A 99 20.52 1.01 -8.22
CA ARG A 99 20.99 0.97 -6.83
C ARG A 99 21.08 -0.45 -6.27
N TYR A 100 20.18 -1.33 -6.69
CA TYR A 100 20.15 -2.74 -6.30
C TYR A 100 20.84 -3.66 -7.33
N SER A 101 21.76 -3.12 -8.13
CA SER A 101 22.62 -3.87 -9.05
C SER A 101 21.88 -4.63 -10.17
N VAL A 102 20.66 -4.21 -10.52
CA VAL A 102 20.01 -4.64 -11.76
C VAL A 102 20.65 -3.85 -12.90
N LYS A 103 21.07 -4.55 -13.96
CA LYS A 103 21.72 -3.92 -15.11
C LYS A 103 20.68 -3.24 -16.00
N GLU A 104 21.07 -2.17 -16.67
CA GLU A 104 20.16 -1.42 -17.56
C GLU A 104 19.65 -2.30 -18.71
N GLU A 105 20.49 -3.19 -19.25
CA GLU A 105 20.09 -4.13 -20.32
C GLU A 105 19.05 -5.19 -19.89
N ASP A 106 18.88 -5.38 -18.57
CA ASP A 106 17.91 -6.30 -18.00
C ASP A 106 16.56 -5.64 -17.73
N VAL A 107 16.39 -4.36 -18.06
CA VAL A 107 15.15 -3.60 -17.87
C VAL A 107 14.63 -3.06 -19.20
N ASP A 108 13.51 -3.61 -19.69
CA ASP A 108 12.82 -3.08 -20.87
C ASP A 108 11.72 -2.09 -20.45
N VAL A 109 11.69 -0.88 -21.01
CA VAL A 109 10.64 0.11 -20.76
C VAL A 109 9.67 0.19 -21.94
N VAL A 110 8.39 -0.04 -21.68
CA VAL A 110 7.30 -0.05 -22.67
C VAL A 110 6.31 1.06 -22.36
N TRP A 111 6.13 1.98 -23.30
CA TRP A 111 5.21 3.11 -23.15
C TRP A 111 3.83 2.80 -23.72
N VAL A 112 2.80 3.14 -22.94
CA VAL A 112 1.39 3.02 -23.35
C VAL A 112 0.68 4.37 -23.24
N PRO A 113 -0.46 4.58 -23.92
CA PRO A 113 -1.17 5.86 -23.90
C PRO A 113 -1.64 6.24 -22.48
N GLY A 114 -2.36 5.37 -21.79
CA GLY A 114 -2.88 5.62 -20.45
C GLY A 114 -2.81 4.41 -19.53
N SER A 115 -3.21 4.60 -18.27
CA SER A 115 -3.19 3.54 -17.25
C SER A 115 -4.08 2.35 -17.61
N PHE A 116 -5.14 2.60 -18.39
CA PHE A 116 -6.11 1.59 -18.80
C PHE A 116 -5.52 0.52 -19.73
N GLU A 117 -4.49 0.87 -20.52
CA GLU A 117 -3.80 -0.07 -21.41
C GLU A 117 -2.70 -0.88 -20.71
N ILE A 118 -2.25 -0.46 -19.52
CA ILE A 118 -1.15 -1.12 -18.80
C ILE A 118 -1.43 -2.61 -18.57
N PRO A 119 -2.61 -3.04 -18.08
CA PRO A 119 -2.91 -4.45 -17.84
C PRO A 119 -2.71 -5.37 -19.04
N LEU A 120 -3.16 -4.94 -20.22
CA LEU A 120 -3.07 -5.73 -21.45
C LEU A 120 -1.60 -5.97 -21.83
N VAL A 121 -0.81 -4.90 -21.79
CA VAL A 121 0.62 -4.99 -22.12
C VAL A 121 1.39 -5.77 -21.06
N ALA A 122 1.08 -5.57 -19.77
CA ALA A 122 1.67 -6.35 -18.68
C ALA A 122 1.38 -7.85 -18.84
N GLN A 123 0.15 -8.24 -19.17
CA GLN A 123 -0.18 -9.64 -19.40
C GLN A 123 0.60 -10.22 -20.59
N GLN A 124 0.68 -9.48 -21.71
CA GLN A 124 1.42 -9.90 -22.89
C GLN A 124 2.92 -10.11 -22.58
N LEU A 125 3.51 -9.19 -21.82
CA LEU A 125 4.91 -9.30 -21.38
C LEU A 125 5.10 -10.48 -20.42
N GLY A 126 4.17 -10.71 -19.50
CA GLY A 126 4.24 -11.83 -18.54
C GLY A 126 4.21 -13.18 -19.26
N ASN A 127 3.32 -13.31 -20.24
CA ASN A 127 3.17 -14.52 -21.04
C ASN A 127 4.37 -14.78 -21.99
N SER A 128 5.22 -13.78 -22.24
CA SER A 128 6.37 -13.96 -23.13
C SER A 128 7.46 -14.86 -22.54
N GLY A 129 7.45 -15.10 -21.22
CA GLY A 129 8.48 -15.87 -20.51
C GLY A 129 9.84 -15.15 -20.40
N ARG A 130 9.93 -13.88 -20.81
CA ARG A 130 11.18 -13.10 -20.85
C ARG A 130 11.50 -12.32 -19.58
N TYR A 131 10.55 -12.20 -18.64
CA TYR A 131 10.67 -11.32 -17.48
C TYR A 131 10.31 -12.06 -16.19
N ASN A 132 11.03 -11.76 -15.12
CA ASN A 132 10.80 -12.30 -13.78
C ASN A 132 9.79 -11.45 -12.99
N ALA A 133 9.67 -10.16 -13.30
CA ALA A 133 8.61 -9.29 -12.79
C ALA A 133 8.33 -8.13 -13.74
N ILE A 134 7.13 -7.56 -13.63
CA ILE A 134 6.66 -6.45 -14.45
C ILE A 134 6.21 -5.33 -13.54
N LEU A 135 6.76 -4.14 -13.75
CA LEU A 135 6.39 -2.94 -13.01
C LEU A 135 5.41 -2.10 -13.81
N CYS A 136 4.22 -1.87 -13.26
CA CYS A 136 3.13 -1.14 -13.92
C CYS A 136 3.05 0.29 -13.36
N ILE A 137 3.56 1.29 -14.10
CA ILE A 137 3.61 2.69 -13.67
C ILE A 137 2.52 3.51 -14.36
N GLY A 138 1.71 4.20 -13.57
CA GLY A 138 0.71 5.12 -14.07
C GLY A 138 0.31 6.16 -13.02
N ALA A 139 -0.48 7.14 -13.43
CA ALA A 139 -1.09 8.09 -12.51
C ALA A 139 -2.48 8.45 -13.02
N VAL A 140 -3.48 8.24 -12.17
CA VAL A 140 -4.88 8.59 -12.38
C VAL A 140 -5.21 9.62 -11.30
N VAL A 141 -5.48 10.84 -11.72
CA VAL A 141 -5.81 11.96 -10.82
C VAL A 141 -7.29 12.30 -11.00
N ARG A 142 -8.02 12.49 -9.90
CA ARG A 142 -9.46 12.74 -9.96
C ARG A 142 -9.74 14.04 -10.72
N GLY A 143 -10.70 13.95 -11.64
CA GLY A 143 -11.26 15.09 -12.36
C GLY A 143 -12.72 15.31 -11.96
N GLU A 144 -13.50 15.88 -12.88
CA GLU A 144 -14.89 16.25 -12.60
C GLU A 144 -15.88 15.08 -12.66
N THR A 145 -15.49 13.98 -13.31
CA THR A 145 -16.40 12.86 -13.61
C THR A 145 -15.97 11.57 -12.94
N THR A 146 -16.91 10.62 -12.84
CA THR A 146 -16.68 9.25 -12.38
C THR A 146 -15.79 8.41 -13.31
N HIS A 147 -15.34 8.98 -14.44
CA HIS A 147 -14.33 8.36 -15.31
C HIS A 147 -13.06 7.99 -14.53
N TYR A 148 -12.70 8.79 -13.52
CA TYR A 148 -11.62 8.45 -12.59
C TYR A 148 -11.79 7.06 -12.00
N ASP A 149 -12.97 6.74 -11.46
CA ASP A 149 -13.21 5.47 -10.77
C ASP A 149 -13.18 4.31 -11.76
N ALA A 150 -13.71 4.51 -12.99
CA ALA A 150 -13.62 3.51 -14.05
C ALA A 150 -12.16 3.19 -14.41
N VAL A 151 -11.35 4.21 -14.68
CA VAL A 151 -9.94 4.01 -15.06
C VAL A 151 -9.13 3.43 -13.90
N ALA A 152 -9.25 3.99 -12.70
CA ALA A 152 -8.50 3.54 -11.52
C ALA A 152 -8.80 2.08 -11.19
N ASN A 153 -10.08 1.70 -11.10
CA ASN A 153 -10.49 0.35 -10.74
C ASN A 153 -10.13 -0.67 -11.83
N SER A 154 -10.39 -0.36 -13.10
CA SER A 154 -10.04 -1.25 -14.21
C SER A 154 -8.53 -1.44 -14.34
N SER A 155 -7.74 -0.38 -14.14
CA SER A 155 -6.27 -0.48 -14.19
C SER A 155 -5.75 -1.36 -13.05
N ALA A 156 -6.20 -1.13 -11.80
CA ALA A 156 -5.76 -1.91 -10.65
C ALA A 156 -6.18 -3.38 -10.73
N SER A 157 -7.46 -3.63 -11.04
CA SER A 157 -7.97 -4.99 -11.24
C SER A 157 -7.27 -5.69 -12.40
N GLY A 158 -7.03 -4.98 -13.49
CA GLY A 158 -6.35 -5.52 -14.66
C GLY A 158 -4.90 -5.93 -14.37
N VAL A 159 -4.14 -5.12 -13.61
CA VAL A 159 -2.77 -5.49 -13.20
C VAL A 159 -2.77 -6.74 -12.33
N LEU A 160 -3.73 -6.87 -11.41
CA LEU A 160 -3.90 -8.09 -10.63
C LEU A 160 -4.19 -9.30 -11.52
N SER A 161 -5.16 -9.18 -12.44
CA SER A 161 -5.49 -10.25 -13.39
C SER A 161 -4.30 -10.61 -14.28
N ALA A 162 -3.52 -9.64 -14.76
CA ALA A 162 -2.31 -9.88 -15.54
C ALA A 162 -1.30 -10.71 -14.74
N SER A 163 -1.11 -10.40 -13.46
CA SER A 163 -0.21 -11.16 -12.59
C SER A 163 -0.68 -12.59 -12.38
N LEU A 164 -1.96 -12.79 -12.04
CA LEU A 164 -2.52 -14.11 -11.78
C LEU A 164 -2.56 -14.99 -13.03
N ASN A 165 -2.90 -14.41 -14.18
CA ASN A 165 -3.03 -15.15 -15.44
C ASN A 165 -1.68 -15.52 -16.06
N SER A 166 -0.66 -14.67 -15.92
CA SER A 166 0.68 -14.94 -16.47
C SER A 166 1.56 -15.75 -15.51
N GLY A 167 1.23 -15.78 -14.21
CA GLY A 167 2.09 -16.34 -13.17
C GLY A 167 3.35 -15.50 -12.88
N VAL A 168 3.47 -14.32 -13.50
CA VAL A 168 4.57 -13.38 -13.29
C VAL A 168 4.10 -12.24 -12.37
N PRO A 169 4.87 -11.86 -11.33
CA PRO A 169 4.54 -10.71 -10.48
C PRO A 169 4.37 -9.43 -11.31
N CYS A 170 3.16 -8.88 -11.36
CA CYS A 170 2.88 -7.56 -11.94
C CYS A 170 2.63 -6.57 -10.80
N ILE A 171 3.57 -5.65 -10.58
CA ILE A 171 3.57 -4.74 -9.44
C ILE A 171 2.76 -3.49 -9.75
N LEU A 172 1.81 -3.17 -8.86
CA LEU A 172 0.95 -1.99 -8.96
C LEU A 172 1.70 -0.72 -8.53
N GLY A 173 2.26 0.00 -9.51
CA GLY A 173 2.84 1.34 -9.37
C GLY A 173 1.95 2.45 -9.94
N ILE A 174 0.62 2.22 -10.00
CA ILE A 174 -0.33 3.20 -10.52
C ILE A 174 -0.84 4.07 -9.36
N LEU A 175 -0.55 5.36 -9.40
CA LEU A 175 -1.09 6.31 -8.43
C LEU A 175 -2.56 6.60 -8.70
N THR A 176 -3.37 6.59 -7.65
CA THR A 176 -4.77 7.01 -7.66
C THR A 176 -4.91 8.12 -6.63
N CYS A 177 -5.01 9.37 -7.09
CA CYS A 177 -4.94 10.56 -6.22
C CYS A 177 -6.12 11.50 -6.45
N GLU A 178 -6.49 12.23 -5.41
CA GLU A 178 -7.61 13.20 -5.48
C GLU A 178 -7.20 14.51 -6.18
N ASP A 179 -5.91 14.85 -6.15
CA ASP A 179 -5.36 16.06 -6.76
C ASP A 179 -3.91 15.84 -7.27
N MET A 180 -3.39 16.81 -8.02
CA MET A 180 -2.05 16.74 -8.61
C MET A 180 -0.94 16.88 -7.56
N ASP A 181 -1.16 17.63 -6.49
CA ASP A 181 -0.16 17.82 -5.43
C ASP A 181 0.11 16.50 -4.68
N GLN A 182 -0.93 15.71 -4.43
CA GLN A 182 -0.81 14.37 -3.88
C GLN A 182 0.00 13.44 -4.77
N ALA A 183 -0.18 13.55 -6.10
CA ALA A 183 0.54 12.74 -7.08
C ALA A 183 2.02 13.11 -7.11
N LEU A 184 2.35 14.40 -7.18
CA LEU A 184 3.73 14.90 -7.14
C LEU A 184 4.43 14.57 -5.82
N ASN A 185 3.73 14.69 -4.68
CA ASN A 185 4.29 14.30 -3.38
C ASN A 185 4.68 12.82 -3.30
N ARG A 186 3.99 11.95 -4.04
CA ARG A 186 4.27 10.51 -4.14
C ARG A 186 5.24 10.13 -5.25
N ALA A 187 5.67 11.09 -6.07
CA ALA A 187 6.57 10.89 -7.19
C ALA A 187 7.94 11.56 -6.95
N GLY A 188 8.47 11.45 -5.72
CA GLY A 188 9.75 12.03 -5.31
C GLY A 188 9.64 13.30 -4.47
N GLY A 189 8.41 13.73 -4.15
CA GLY A 189 8.18 14.82 -3.20
C GLY A 189 8.19 14.35 -1.74
N LYS A 190 7.38 15.00 -0.91
CA LYS A 190 7.41 14.83 0.56
C LYS A 190 7.01 13.44 1.05
N SER A 191 6.33 12.66 0.21
CA SER A 191 5.82 11.32 0.55
C SER A 191 6.63 10.20 -0.11
N GLY A 192 7.86 10.49 -0.56
CA GLY A 192 8.72 9.53 -1.22
C GLY A 192 8.38 9.34 -2.69
N ASN A 193 8.89 8.26 -3.28
CA ASN A 193 8.68 7.92 -4.69
C ASN A 193 8.08 6.51 -4.80
N LYS A 194 6.83 6.42 -5.26
CA LYS A 194 6.12 5.15 -5.38
C LYS A 194 6.66 4.26 -6.50
N GLY A 195 7.29 4.84 -7.51
CA GLY A 195 8.00 4.08 -8.55
C GLY A 195 9.21 3.34 -7.96
N ALA A 196 9.98 4.01 -7.09
CA ALA A 196 11.10 3.40 -6.36
C ALA A 196 10.64 2.26 -5.44
N GLU A 197 9.59 2.49 -4.64
CA GLU A 197 9.03 1.45 -3.77
C GLU A 197 8.52 0.23 -4.57
N ALA A 198 7.87 0.49 -5.71
CA ALA A 198 7.34 -0.55 -6.57
C ALA A 198 8.47 -1.32 -7.30
N ALA A 199 9.57 -0.67 -7.69
CA ALA A 199 10.75 -1.35 -8.22
C ALA A 199 11.40 -2.27 -7.18
N LEU A 200 11.53 -1.81 -5.93
CA LEU A 200 12.04 -2.64 -4.84
C LEU A 200 11.16 -3.88 -4.62
N THR A 201 9.83 -3.68 -4.65
CA THR A 201 8.86 -4.78 -4.57
C THR A 201 9.01 -5.75 -5.74
N ALA A 202 9.24 -5.25 -6.96
CA ALA A 202 9.45 -6.08 -8.14
C ALA A 202 10.70 -6.96 -7.98
N ILE A 203 11.81 -6.39 -7.49
CA ILE A 203 13.05 -7.13 -7.23
C ILE A 203 12.79 -8.26 -6.22
N GLU A 204 12.17 -7.93 -5.08
CA GLU A 204 11.93 -8.91 -4.02
C GLU A 204 11.02 -10.04 -4.49
N MET A 205 9.93 -9.71 -5.20
CA MET A 205 9.01 -10.69 -5.75
C MET A 205 9.66 -11.57 -6.83
N ALA A 206 10.45 -10.98 -7.73
CA ALA A 206 11.21 -11.72 -8.74
C ALA A 206 12.18 -12.71 -8.08
N SER A 207 12.96 -12.26 -7.09
CA SER A 207 13.86 -13.15 -6.35
C SER A 207 13.11 -14.23 -5.57
N LEU A 208 11.95 -13.92 -4.99
CA LEU A 208 11.15 -14.91 -4.26
C LEU A 208 10.68 -16.02 -5.22
N PHE A 209 10.16 -15.63 -6.38
CA PHE A 209 9.70 -16.58 -7.37
C PHE A 209 10.87 -17.41 -7.91
N GLU A 210 11.96 -16.76 -8.33
CA GLU A 210 13.11 -17.44 -8.93
C GLU A 210 13.77 -18.44 -7.98
N HIS A 211 14.02 -18.04 -6.72
CA HIS A 211 14.86 -18.83 -5.82
C HIS A 211 14.08 -19.77 -4.91
N HIS A 212 12.76 -19.61 -4.79
CA HIS A 212 11.97 -20.33 -3.80
C HIS A 212 10.68 -20.96 -4.31
N LEU A 213 10.03 -20.39 -5.32
CA LEU A 213 8.70 -20.85 -5.78
C LEU A 213 8.71 -21.48 -7.17
N LYS A 214 9.70 -21.17 -8.02
CA LYS A 214 9.94 -21.92 -9.26
C LYS A 214 10.46 -23.32 -8.90
N GLY A 215 9.73 -24.33 -9.34
CA GLY A 215 10.08 -25.74 -9.24
C GLY A 215 10.75 -26.23 -10.51
#